data_AF-A0A2P1CZJ6-F1
#
_entry.id   AF-A0A2P1CZJ6-F1
#
_cell.length_a   1.000
_cell.length_b   1.000
_cell.length_c   1.000
_cell.angle_alpha   90.00
_cell.angle_beta   90.00
_cell.angle_gamma   90.00
#
_symmetry.space_group_name_H-M   'P 1'
#
loop_
_entity.id
_entity.type
_entity.pdbx_description
1 polymer ?
#
loop_
_entity_poly.entity_id
_entity_poly.type
_entity_poly.pdbx_seq_one_letter_code
_entity_poly.pdbx_strand_id
1 'polypeptide(L)'
;MVQILPPPPQRNPSPIFYDLKKGAYLVRIFDPNPHNTQALTFRNYGPLLRFDHHRSSKPAVDQDRGVYYAAFTLFSCLVECFGDAGIIEIKGQQVASVEPN
;
A
#
# COMPACT_ATOMS: atom_id res chain seq x y z
N MET A 1 15.72 -20.08 -13.68
CA MET A 1 14.54 -19.18 -13.74
C MET A 1 13.52 -19.73 -12.76
N VAL A 2 13.10 -18.95 -11.75
CA VAL A 2 12.05 -19.37 -10.79
C VAL A 2 10.74 -18.76 -11.26
N GLN A 3 9.76 -19.60 -11.57
CA GLN A 3 8.41 -19.16 -11.89
C GLN A 3 7.67 -18.90 -10.58
N ILE A 4 7.39 -17.62 -10.29
CA ILE A 4 6.49 -17.24 -9.20
C ILE A 4 5.07 -17.39 -9.76
N LEU A 5 4.31 -18.35 -9.25
CA LEU A 5 2.91 -18.50 -9.63
C LEU A 5 2.14 -17.23 -9.23
N PRO A 6 1.37 -16.61 -10.14
CA PRO A 6 0.54 -15.48 -9.79
C PRO A 6 -0.52 -15.91 -8.74
N PRO A 7 -0.65 -15.18 -7.62
CA PRO A 7 -1.62 -15.52 -6.57
C PRO A 7 -3.08 -15.23 -6.99
N PRO A 8 -4.10 -15.73 -6.26
CA PRO A 8 -4.13 -15.82 -4.80
C PRO A 8 -3.40 -17.06 -4.26
N PRO A 9 -2.62 -16.95 -3.16
CA PRO A 9 -2.31 -18.14 -2.39
C PRO A 9 -3.64 -18.69 -1.88
N GLN A 10 -3.86 -20.01 -1.91
CA GLN A 10 -5.04 -20.65 -1.29
C GLN A 10 -5.04 -20.53 0.25
N ARG A 11 -4.14 -19.73 0.83
CA ARG A 11 -3.93 -19.61 2.27
C ARG A 11 -4.37 -18.24 2.74
N ASN A 12 -5.08 -18.20 3.86
CA ASN A 12 -5.37 -16.96 4.54
C ASN A 12 -4.05 -16.28 4.95
N PRO A 13 -3.89 -14.97 4.68
CA PRO A 13 -2.71 -14.25 5.15
C PRO A 13 -2.66 -14.26 6.68
N SER A 14 -1.45 -14.43 7.24
CA SER A 14 -1.17 -14.35 8.67
C SER A 14 -0.35 -13.08 8.93
N PRO A 15 -0.99 -11.90 9.05
CA PRO A 15 -0.28 -10.64 9.21
C PRO A 15 0.51 -10.62 10.53
N ILE A 16 1.67 -9.99 10.49
CA ILE A 16 2.44 -9.63 11.69
C ILE A 16 2.10 -8.19 12.02
N PHE A 17 1.70 -7.94 13.26
CA PHE A 17 1.41 -6.61 13.75
C PHE A 17 2.67 -6.02 14.38
N TYR A 18 2.94 -4.75 14.09
CA TYR A 18 4.07 -4.00 14.63
C TYR A 18 3.61 -2.61 15.05
N ASP A 19 3.92 -2.22 16.28
CA ASP A 19 3.66 -0.88 16.78
C ASP A 19 4.79 0.06 16.39
N LEU A 20 4.45 1.14 15.69
CA LEU A 20 5.41 2.19 15.36
C LEU A 20 5.60 3.11 16.56
N LYS A 21 6.86 3.34 16.93
CA LYS A 21 7.17 4.38 17.92
C LYS A 21 6.86 5.75 17.33
N LYS A 22 6.35 6.67 18.16
CA LYS A 22 6.26 8.09 17.80
C LYS A 22 7.62 8.61 17.34
N GLY A 23 7.66 9.44 16.29
CA GLY A 23 8.90 9.87 15.65
C GLY A 23 9.47 8.90 14.62
N ALA A 24 8.84 7.73 14.40
CA ALA A 24 9.24 6.85 13.32
C ALA A 24 8.85 7.44 11.96
N TYR A 25 9.78 7.42 11.02
CA TYR A 25 9.53 7.83 9.65
C TYR A 25 9.26 6.61 8.77
N LEU A 26 8.26 6.76 7.91
CA LEU A 26 8.00 5.86 6.79
C LEU A 26 8.16 6.60 5.48
N VAL A 27 8.38 5.85 4.41
CA VAL A 27 8.38 6.33 3.04
C VAL A 27 7.10 5.88 2.37
N ARG A 28 6.51 6.77 1.58
CA ARG A 28 5.34 6.49 0.76
C ARG A 28 5.59 6.95 -0.68
N ILE A 29 5.25 6.09 -1.63
CA ILE A 29 5.06 6.47 -3.03
C ILE A 29 3.55 6.55 -3.27
N PHE A 30 3.06 7.63 -3.84
CA PHE A 30 1.63 7.82 -4.13
C PHE A 30 1.43 8.62 -5.41
N ASP A 31 0.30 8.39 -6.10
CA ASP A 31 -0.12 9.21 -7.23
C ASP A 31 -1.27 10.13 -6.81
N PRO A 32 -1.09 11.46 -6.84
CA PRO A 32 -2.17 12.40 -6.61
C PRO A 32 -3.28 12.29 -7.64
N ASN A 33 -3.01 11.79 -8.85
CA ASN A 33 -4.02 11.67 -9.90
C ASN A 33 -4.46 10.21 -10.05
N PRO A 34 -5.75 9.95 -10.31
CA PRO A 34 -6.86 10.91 -10.45
C PRO A 34 -7.60 11.23 -9.13
N HIS A 35 -7.15 10.71 -7.98
CA HIS A 35 -7.95 10.67 -6.74
C HIS A 35 -7.57 11.70 -5.67
N ASN A 36 -6.74 12.68 -6.00
CA ASN A 36 -6.18 13.67 -5.08
C ASN A 36 -5.49 13.02 -3.86
N THR A 37 -4.82 11.89 -4.06
CA THR A 37 -4.07 11.22 -2.99
C THR A 37 -2.95 12.15 -2.50
N GLN A 38 -2.87 12.36 -1.19
CA GLN A 38 -1.80 13.12 -0.54
C GLN A 38 -0.98 12.21 0.37
N ALA A 39 0.20 12.69 0.76
CA ALA A 39 1.14 11.96 1.61
C ALA A 39 0.48 11.32 2.84
N LEU A 40 -0.44 12.02 3.51
CA LEU A 40 -1.09 11.57 4.75
C LEU A 40 -2.51 11.00 4.58
N THR A 41 -3.02 10.92 3.35
CA THR A 41 -4.40 10.44 3.10
C THR A 41 -4.48 8.92 3.05
N PHE A 42 -5.57 8.35 3.54
CA PHE A 42 -5.79 6.91 3.52
C PHE A 42 -6.63 6.49 2.31
N ARG A 43 -6.45 5.25 1.85
CA ARG A 43 -7.28 4.65 0.80
C ARG A 43 -8.49 3.97 1.43
N ASN A 44 -9.66 4.57 1.23
CA ASN A 44 -10.90 4.08 1.84
C ASN A 44 -11.71 3.17 0.90
N TYR A 45 -11.37 3.11 -0.39
CA TYR A 45 -12.04 2.23 -1.35
C TYR A 45 -11.27 0.92 -1.53
N GLY A 46 -11.93 -0.20 -1.22
CA GLY A 46 -11.39 -1.56 -1.34
C GLY A 46 -12.37 -2.63 -0.83
N PRO A 47 -11.97 -3.91 -0.81
CA PRO A 47 -10.65 -4.41 -1.15
C PRO A 47 -10.44 -4.59 -2.66
N LEU A 48 -9.31 -4.11 -3.17
CA LEU A 48 -8.86 -4.23 -4.56
C LEU A 48 -7.62 -5.11 -4.71
N LEU A 49 -6.70 -5.03 -3.75
CA LEU A 49 -5.44 -5.76 -3.77
C LEU A 49 -5.32 -6.69 -2.54
N ARG A 50 -4.29 -7.55 -2.58
CA ARG A 50 -4.05 -8.61 -1.58
C ARG A 50 -3.95 -8.13 -0.13
N PHE A 51 -3.57 -6.87 0.10
CA PHE A 51 -3.35 -6.29 1.43
C PHE A 51 -4.35 -5.20 1.78
N ASP A 52 -5.50 -5.21 1.11
CA ASP A 52 -6.59 -4.31 1.43
C ASP A 52 -7.39 -4.91 2.58
N HIS A 53 -7.25 -4.31 3.77
CA HIS A 53 -7.88 -4.80 4.99
C HIS A 53 -9.26 -4.16 5.25
N HIS A 54 -9.95 -3.72 4.20
CA HIS A 54 -11.30 -3.17 4.26
C HIS A 54 -12.29 -4.22 4.79
N ARG A 55 -13.38 -3.77 5.42
CA ARG A 55 -14.35 -4.68 6.07
C ARG A 55 -15.26 -5.40 5.08
N SER A 56 -15.47 -4.82 3.91
CA SER A 56 -16.33 -5.37 2.86
C SER A 56 -15.65 -6.53 2.13
N SER A 57 -16.43 -7.53 1.69
CA SER A 57 -15.95 -8.60 0.82
C SER A 57 -15.88 -8.21 -0.66
N LYS A 58 -16.44 -7.04 -1.02
CA LYS A 58 -16.45 -6.48 -2.37
C LYS A 58 -15.94 -5.04 -2.36
N PRO A 59 -15.32 -4.54 -3.45
CA PRO A 59 -14.88 -3.16 -3.54
C PRO A 59 -15.99 -2.17 -3.19
N ALA A 60 -15.79 -1.41 -2.12
CA ALA A 60 -16.70 -0.38 -1.64
C ALA A 60 -15.91 0.67 -0.86
N VAL A 61 -16.51 1.85 -0.67
CA VAL A 61 -15.96 2.86 0.24
C VAL A 61 -16.24 2.40 1.67
N ASP A 62 -15.19 2.27 2.49
CA ASP A 62 -15.27 2.04 3.92
C ASP A 62 -15.04 3.38 4.66
N GLN A 63 -16.09 3.89 5.30
CA GLN A 63 -16.07 5.20 5.97
C GLN A 63 -15.27 5.18 7.28
N ASP A 64 -15.11 4.01 7.91
CA ASP A 64 -14.47 3.90 9.22
C ASP A 64 -13.05 3.29 9.13
N ARG A 65 -12.65 2.80 7.95
CA ARG A 65 -11.35 2.15 7.76
C ARG A 65 -10.71 2.54 6.43
N GLY A 66 -9.56 3.18 6.54
CA GLY A 66 -8.66 3.40 5.44
C GLY A 66 -7.40 2.54 5.54
N VAL A 67 -6.78 2.25 4.39
CA VAL A 67 -5.48 1.57 4.32
C VAL A 67 -4.40 2.59 3.96
N TYR A 68 -3.26 2.51 4.64
CA TYR A 68 -2.10 3.35 4.41
C TYR A 68 -0.91 2.48 3.96
N TYR A 69 -0.47 2.67 2.72
CA TYR A 69 0.65 1.92 2.16
C TYR A 69 1.93 2.75 2.30
N ALA A 70 2.83 2.29 3.15
CA ALA A 70 4.14 2.89 3.37
C ALA A 70 5.11 1.81 3.85
N ALA A 71 6.40 2.09 3.79
CA ALA A 71 7.44 1.19 4.27
C ALA A 71 8.57 1.96 4.93
N PHE A 72 9.45 1.28 5.67
CA PHE A 72 10.60 1.93 6.33
C PHE A 72 11.65 2.49 5.35
N THR A 73 11.66 2.01 4.09
CA THR A 73 12.64 2.43 3.09
C THR A 73 12.01 2.64 1.73
N LEU A 74 12.63 3.50 0.92
CA LEU A 74 12.24 3.70 -0.48
C LEU A 74 12.36 2.41 -1.30
N PHE A 75 13.40 1.60 -1.05
CA PHE A 75 13.60 0.32 -1.73
C PHE A 75 12.42 -0.63 -1.50
N SER A 76 11.91 -0.71 -0.27
CA SER A 76 10.71 -1.50 0.04
C SER A 76 9.49 -1.00 -0.73
N CYS A 77 9.29 0.32 -0.84
CA CYS A 77 8.20 0.87 -1.65
C CYS A 77 8.34 0.52 -3.13
N LEU A 78 9.55 0.61 -3.69
CA LEU A 78 9.82 0.29 -5.10
C LEU A 78 9.57 -1.19 -5.40
N VAL A 79 9.94 -2.09 -4.50
CA VAL A 79 9.66 -3.53 -4.66
C VAL A 79 8.16 -3.79 -4.69
N GLU A 80 7.36 -3.14 -3.85
CA GLU A 80 5.90 -3.28 -3.89
C GLU A 80 5.30 -2.69 -5.18
N CYS A 81 5.77 -1.52 -5.65
CA CYS A 81 5.34 -0.97 -6.95
C CYS A 81 5.71 -1.88 -8.12
N PHE A 82 6.91 -2.48 -8.08
CA PHE A 82 7.36 -3.43 -9.09
C PHE A 82 6.57 -4.75 -9.03
N GLY A 83 6.26 -5.25 -7.84
CA GLY A 83 5.51 -6.49 -7.67
C GLY A 83 4.09 -6.43 -8.25
N ASP A 84 3.50 -5.24 -8.31
CA ASP A 84 2.17 -5.02 -8.88
C ASP A 84 2.20 -4.94 -10.42
N ALA A 85 3.16 -4.20 -11.00
CA ALA A 85 3.16 -3.90 -12.43
C ALA A 85 4.21 -4.68 -13.26
N GLY A 86 5.22 -5.28 -12.62
CA GLY A 86 6.39 -5.92 -13.26
C GLY A 86 7.36 -4.94 -13.94
N ILE A 87 7.00 -3.66 -14.03
CA ILE A 87 7.78 -2.55 -14.58
C ILE A 87 7.42 -1.31 -13.75
N ILE A 88 8.40 -0.49 -13.37
CA ILE A 88 8.14 0.81 -12.74
C ILE A 88 8.26 1.89 -13.81
N GLU A 89 7.14 2.54 -14.15
CA GLU A 89 7.11 3.74 -14.98
C GLU A 89 6.99 4.99 -14.10
N ILE A 90 7.95 5.91 -14.23
CA ILE A 90 7.91 7.20 -13.55
C ILE A 90 6.98 8.14 -14.34
N LYS A 91 5.86 8.52 -13.73
CA LYS A 91 4.83 9.42 -14.27
C LYS A 91 4.65 10.60 -13.32
N GLY A 92 3.49 10.68 -12.65
CA GLY A 92 3.14 11.72 -11.69
C GLY A 92 3.26 11.29 -10.23
N GLN A 93 3.82 10.11 -9.95
CA GLN A 93 3.96 9.64 -8.58
C GLN A 93 4.91 10.54 -7.80
N GLN A 94 4.56 10.78 -6.54
CA GLN A 94 5.33 11.55 -5.58
C GLN A 94 5.88 10.64 -4.49
N VAL A 95 6.97 11.07 -3.88
CA VAL A 95 7.60 10.40 -2.74
C VAL A 95 7.52 11.32 -1.52
N ALA A 96 7.08 10.78 -0.40
CA ALA A 96 7.08 11.49 0.88
C ALA A 96 7.76 10.66 1.96
N SER A 97 8.52 11.36 2.82
CA SER A 97 8.86 10.87 4.16
C SER A 97 7.81 11.37 5.13
N VAL A 98 7.19 10.46 5.88
CA VAL A 98 6.03 10.75 6.73
C VAL A 98 6.27 10.24 8.14
N GLU A 99 5.91 11.05 9.12
CA GLU A 99 5.77 10.61 10.51
C GLU A 99 4.27 10.33 10.75
N PRO A 100 3.85 9.07 10.88
CA PRO A 100 2.47 8.75 11.22
C PRO A 100 2.17 9.25 12.64
N ASN A 101 1.10 10.04 12.80
CA ASN A 101 0.63 10.54 14.11
C ASN A 101 -0.06 9.47 14.93
#